data_AF-A0A7X7GHD2-F1
#
_entry.id   AF-A0A7X7GHD2-F1
#
_cell.length_a   1.000
_cell.length_b   1.000
_cell.length_c   1.000
_cell.angle_alpha   90.00
_cell.angle_beta   90.00
_cell.angle_gamma   90.00
#
_symmetry.space_group_name_H-M   'P 1'
#
loop_
_entity.id
_entity.type
_entity.pdbx_description
1 polymer ?
#
loop_
_entity_poly.entity_id
_entity_poly.type
_entity_poly.pdbx_seq_one_letter_code
_entity_poly.pdbx_strand_id
1 'polypeptide(L)' 'ILAYFDTGASNGPVEAINGRLEHLRGIALGFRNLRHYILRSLIHSGGLAEHLHAL' A
#
# COMPACT_ATOMS: atom_id res chain seq x y z
N ILE A 1 -3.16 1.41 -13.36
CA ILE A 1 -4.63 1.56 -13.24
C ILE A 1 -4.88 1.89 -11.77
N LEU A 2 -5.53 3.03 -11.48
CA LEU A 2 -5.90 3.47 -10.14
C LEU A 2 -7.41 3.28 -9.95
N ALA A 3 -7.86 3.17 -8.70
CA ALA A 3 -9.29 3.10 -8.41
C ALA A 3 -9.94 4.48 -8.65
N TYR A 4 -11.18 4.50 -9.14
CA TYR A 4 -11.99 5.70 -9.34
C TYR A 4 -13.46 5.32 -9.24
N PHE A 5 -14.28 6.15 -8.59
CA PHE A 5 -15.73 5.97 -8.57
C PHE A 5 -16.43 7.10 -9.33
N ASP A 6 -17.38 6.72 -10.18
CA ASP A 6 -18.23 7.60 -10.98
C ASP A 6 -19.68 7.61 -10.42
N THR A 7 -19.81 7.89 -9.13
CA THR A 7 -21.10 7.82 -8.40
C THR A 7 -21.59 9.17 -7.92
N GLY A 8 -20.94 10.28 -8.30
CA GLY A 8 -21.28 11.64 -7.86
C GLY A 8 -20.93 11.96 -6.41
N ALA A 9 -20.40 10.98 -5.66
CA ALA A 9 -19.80 11.19 -4.34
C ALA A 9 -18.33 11.64 -4.45
N SER A 10 -17.75 12.16 -3.37
CA SER A 10 -16.34 12.56 -3.38
C SER A 10 -15.42 11.35 -3.52
N ASN A 11 -14.33 11.53 -4.26
CA ASN A 11 -13.29 10.51 -4.42
C ASN A 11 -12.27 10.50 -3.27
N GLY A 12 -12.48 11.29 -2.20
CA GLY A 12 -11.50 11.44 -1.10
C GLY A 12 -10.99 10.10 -0.52
N PRO A 13 -11.87 9.13 -0.17
CA PRO A 13 -11.43 7.81 0.29
C PRO A 13 -10.62 7.03 -0.77
N VAL A 14 -10.98 7.18 -2.05
CA VAL A 14 -10.29 6.53 -3.17
C VAL A 14 -8.91 7.14 -3.38
N GLU A 15 -8.82 8.46 -3.35
CA GLU A 15 -7.57 9.22 -3.45
C GLU A 15 -6.61 8.86 -2.30
N ALA A 16 -7.13 8.71 -1.07
CA ALA A 16 -6.34 8.29 0.07
C ALA A 16 -5.72 6.88 -0.13
N ILE A 17 -6.50 5.94 -0.67
CA ILE A 17 -6.02 4.58 -0.97
C ILE A 17 -5.02 4.60 -2.14
N ASN A 18 -5.33 5.33 -3.21
CA ASN A 18 -4.46 5.46 -4.38
C ASN A 18 -3.11 6.07 -4.00
N GLY A 19 -3.08 7.14 -3.19
CA GLY A 19 -1.84 7.74 -2.72
C GLY A 19 -0.96 6.75 -1.95
N ARG A 20 -1.57 5.89 -1.13
CA ARG A 20 -0.84 4.81 -0.44
C ARG A 20 -0.31 3.75 -1.41
N LEU A 21 -1.08 3.37 -2.43
CA LEU A 21 -0.65 2.43 -3.48
C LEU A 21 0.50 2.99 -4.33
N GLU A 22 0.45 4.28 -4.68
CA GLU A 22 1.52 4.94 -5.42
C GLU A 22 2.79 5.05 -4.58
N HIS A 23 2.67 5.41 -3.30
CA HIS A 23 3.79 5.39 -2.37
C HIS A 23 4.42 3.99 -2.25
N LEU A 24 3.58 2.95 -2.12
CA LEU A 24 4.04 1.55 -2.10
C LEU A 24 4.75 1.14 -3.40
N ARG A 25 4.29 1.62 -4.57
CA ARG A 25 4.97 1.39 -5.85
C ARG A 25 6.34 2.06 -5.90
N GLY A 26 6.44 3.28 -5.37
CA GLY A 26 7.70 4.02 -5.26
C GLY A 26 8.74 3.29 -4.40
N ILE A 27 8.32 2.72 -3.26
CA ILE A 27 9.24 1.95 -2.42
C ILE A 27 9.56 0.58 -3.01
N ALA A 28 8.62 -0.11 -3.68
CA ALA A 28 8.75 -1.53 -4.04
C ALA A 28 9.57 -1.83 -5.30
N LEU A 29 10.02 -0.82 -6.07
CA LEU A 29 10.73 -1.00 -7.36
C LEU A 29 9.98 -1.92 -8.36
N GLY A 30 8.66 -2.04 -8.20
CA GLY A 30 7.77 -2.85 -9.02
C GLY A 30 7.52 -4.28 -8.53
N PHE A 31 6.45 -4.90 -9.06
CA PHE A 31 5.92 -6.22 -8.66
C PHE A 31 6.69 -7.40 -9.29
N ARG A 32 8.02 -7.41 -9.23
CA ARG A 32 8.80 -8.55 -9.79
C ARG A 32 8.81 -9.77 -8.86
N ASN A 33 8.61 -9.55 -7.56
CA ASN A 33 8.63 -10.61 -6.54
C ASN A 33 7.68 -10.26 -5.39
N LEU A 34 6.66 -11.11 -5.20
CA LEU A 34 5.61 -10.90 -4.19
C LEU A 34 6.16 -10.90 -2.75
N ARG A 35 7.14 -11.75 -2.43
CA ARG A 35 7.75 -11.78 -1.09
C ARG A 35 8.48 -10.47 -0.76
N HIS A 36 9.27 -9.95 -1.70
CA HIS A 36 9.95 -8.67 -1.49
C HIS A 36 8.98 -7.50 -1.38
N TYR A 37 7.88 -7.53 -2.15
CA TYR A 37 6.81 -6.55 -2.04
C TYR A 37 6.16 -6.55 -0.65
N ILE A 38 5.78 -7.72 -0.14
CA ILE A 38 5.17 -7.87 1.20
C ILE A 38 6.15 -7.38 2.27
N LEU A 39 7.39 -7.84 2.25
CA LEU A 39 8.39 -7.48 3.26
C LEU A 39 8.62 -5.97 3.32
N ARG A 40 8.78 -5.31 2.16
CA ARG A 40 9.00 -3.86 2.12
C ARG A 40 7.77 -3.07 2.54
N SER A 41 6.57 -3.55 2.18
CA SER A 41 5.30 -2.93 2.59
C SER A 41 5.10 -3.01 4.11
N LEU A 42 5.47 -4.14 4.74
CA LEU A 42 5.38 -4.35 6.18
C LEU A 42 6.39 -3.51 6.96
N ILE A 43 7.65 -3.44 6.50
CA ILE A 43 8.68 -2.58 7.11
C ILE A 43 8.24 -1.11 7.04
N HIS A 44 7.77 -0.66 5.88
CA HIS A 44 7.40 0.74 5.66
C HIS A 44 6.11 1.14 6.36
N SER A 45 5.19 0.19 6.60
CA SER A 45 3.94 0.43 7.33
C SER A 45 4.07 0.19 8.84
N GLY A 46 5.25 -0.17 9.36
CA GLY A 46 5.46 -0.53 10.77
C GLY A 46 4.91 -1.90 11.19
N GLY A 47 4.26 -2.64 10.28
CA GLY A 47 3.65 -3.94 10.58
C GLY A 47 4.64 -5.06 10.95
N LEU A 48 5.94 -4.89 10.65
CA LEU A 48 6.96 -5.84 11.08
C LEU A 48 7.25 -5.77 12.59
N ALA A 49 7.12 -4.58 13.20
CA ALA A 49 7.29 -4.43 14.65
C ALA A 49 6.14 -5.09 15.43
N GLU A 50 4.91 -4.90 14.96
CA GLU A 50 3.70 -5.54 15.53
C GLU A 50 3.76 -7.08 15.45
N HIS A 51 4.27 -7.64 14.35
CA HIS A 51 4.37 -9.10 14.20
C HIS A 51 5.46 -9.73 15.08
N LEU A 52 6.53 -8.99 15.40
CA LEU A 52 7.58 -9.43 16.30
C LEU A 52 7.16 -9.34 17.79
N HIS A 53 6.26 -8.43 18.14
CA HIS A 53 5.70 -8.32 19.50
C HIS A 53 4.60 -9.36 19.80
N ALA A 54 4.07 -10.02 18.78
CA ALA A 54 3.01 -11.03 18.90
C ALA A 54 3.52 -12.49 18.96
N LEU A 55 4.85 -12.69 18.97
CA LEU A 55 5.54 -13.98 19.12
C LEU A 55 6.17 -14.08 20.51
#